data_AF-A0A9C9DB54-F1
#
_entry.id   AF-A0A9C9DB54-F1
#
_cell.length_a   1.000
_cell.length_b   1.000
_cell.length_c   1.000
_cell.angle_alpha   90.00
_cell.angle_beta   90.00
_cell.angle_gamma   90.00
#
_symmetry.space_group_name_H-M   'P 1'
#
loop_
_entity.id
_entity.type
_entity.pdbx_description
1 polymer ?
#
loop_
_entity_poly.entity_id
_entity_poly.type
_entity_poly.pdbx_seq_one_letter_code
_entity_poly.pdbx_strand_id
1 'polypeptide(L)'
;NLSGYPFLTPSGALVDAACTAVKTVQGIDTELSTAGGTSDGRFIAPTGAQVVELGPVNATIHKIDECVAVADLDKLSSMYEHILIELLSR
;
A
#
# COMPACT_ATOMS: atom_id res chain seq x y z
N ASN A 1 11.64 21.87 -13.59
CA ASN A 1 11.34 21.52 -12.20
C ASN A 1 10.47 20.27 -12.22
N LEU A 2 11.02 19.10 -11.93
CA LEU A 2 10.36 17.79 -12.10
C LEU A 2 9.94 17.18 -10.74
N SER A 3 9.76 18.01 -9.71
CA SER A 3 9.27 17.56 -8.40
C SER A 3 7.75 17.42 -8.46
N GLY A 4 7.23 16.21 -8.27
CA GLY A 4 5.77 16.00 -8.20
C GLY A 4 5.19 16.60 -6.92
N TYR A 5 3.92 17.02 -6.98
CA TYR A 5 3.22 17.61 -5.85
C TYR A 5 2.94 16.56 -4.75
N PRO A 6 2.88 16.97 -3.47
CA PRO A 6 2.40 16.08 -2.42
C PRO A 6 0.94 15.68 -2.69
N PHE A 7 0.57 14.47 -2.28
CA PHE A 7 -0.82 14.01 -2.29
C PHE A 7 -1.17 13.36 -0.95
N LEU A 8 -2.45 13.37 -0.63
CA LEU A 8 -3.00 12.72 0.55
C LEU A 8 -4.33 12.11 0.18
N THR A 9 -4.47 10.81 0.39
CA THR A 9 -5.76 10.13 0.28
C THR A 9 -6.44 10.21 1.65
N PRO A 10 -7.57 10.92 1.78
CA PRO A 10 -8.35 10.90 3.02
C PRO A 10 -8.93 9.49 3.26
N SER A 11 -9.38 9.22 4.49
CA SER A 11 -10.10 7.98 4.81
C SER A 11 -11.23 7.72 3.82
N GLY A 12 -11.41 6.46 3.42
CA GLY A 12 -12.38 6.06 2.41
C GLY A 12 -12.20 4.59 2.02
N ALA A 13 -13.03 4.14 1.06
CA ALA A 13 -13.17 2.73 0.71
C ALA A 13 -11.84 1.98 0.47
N LEU A 14 -10.87 2.59 -0.24
CA LEU A 14 -9.58 1.95 -0.50
C LEU A 14 -8.73 1.82 0.77
N VAL A 15 -8.72 2.86 1.61
CA VAL A 15 -8.00 2.84 2.90
C VAL A 15 -8.60 1.78 3.81
N ASP A 16 -9.93 1.74 3.92
CA ASP A 16 -10.63 0.80 4.78
C ASP A 16 -10.44 -0.65 4.30
N ALA A 17 -10.50 -0.89 2.99
CA ALA A 17 -10.24 -2.19 2.39
C ALA A 17 -8.79 -2.66 2.64
N ALA A 18 -7.81 -1.78 2.47
CA ALA A 18 -6.40 -2.10 2.74
C ALA A 18 -6.17 -2.45 4.22
N CYS A 19 -6.69 -1.65 5.15
CA CYS A 19 -6.59 -1.94 6.58
C CYS A 19 -7.26 -3.27 6.95
N THR A 20 -8.44 -3.54 6.39
CA THR A 20 -9.19 -4.80 6.64
C THR A 20 -8.44 -6.00 6.09
N ALA A 21 -7.85 -5.90 4.89
CA ALA A 21 -7.07 -6.97 4.28
C ALA A 21 -5.82 -7.31 5.10
N VAL A 22 -5.06 -6.30 5.54
CA VAL A 22 -3.88 -6.48 6.40
C VAL A 22 -4.28 -7.15 7.71
N LYS A 23 -5.37 -6.67 8.36
CA LYS A 23 -5.87 -7.26 9.61
C LYS A 23 -6.31 -8.70 9.42
N THR A 24 -6.97 -9.02 8.31
CA THR A 24 -7.48 -10.36 8.02
C THR A 24 -6.35 -11.36 7.78
N VAL A 25 -5.33 -10.96 7.01
CA VAL A 25 -4.23 -11.87 6.62
C VAL A 25 -3.17 -12.01 7.71
N GLN A 26 -2.84 -10.93 8.45
CA GLN A 26 -1.73 -10.94 9.43
C GLN A 26 -2.19 -10.78 10.89
N GLY A 27 -3.44 -10.39 11.14
CA GLY A 27 -3.92 -10.09 12.50
C GLY A 27 -3.45 -8.74 13.07
N ILE A 28 -2.75 -7.93 12.28
CA ILE A 28 -2.12 -6.67 12.71
C ILE A 28 -2.98 -5.47 12.34
N ASP A 29 -3.05 -4.46 13.22
CA ASP A 29 -3.66 -3.18 12.91
C ASP A 29 -2.66 -2.30 12.14
N THR A 30 -3.11 -1.72 11.03
CA THR A 30 -2.26 -0.95 10.12
C THR A 30 -2.05 0.48 10.64
N GLU A 31 -0.82 0.98 10.60
CA GLU A 31 -0.52 2.40 10.81
C GLU A 31 -0.58 3.13 9.46
N LEU A 32 -1.40 4.18 9.37
CA LEU A 32 -1.43 5.05 8.19
C LEU A 32 -0.28 6.06 8.27
N SER A 33 0.55 6.11 7.22
CA SER A 33 1.75 6.95 7.19
C SER A 33 1.92 7.66 5.86
N THR A 34 2.49 8.87 5.94
CA THR A 34 2.98 9.65 4.79
C THR A 34 4.51 9.81 4.84
N ALA A 35 5.17 9.10 5.76
CA ALA A 35 6.62 9.14 5.91
C ALA A 35 7.33 8.34 4.80
N GLY A 36 8.63 8.62 4.62
CA GLY A 36 9.46 7.93 3.64
C GLY A 36 9.75 8.78 2.40
N GLY A 37 9.82 8.10 1.24
CA GLY A 37 10.15 8.71 -0.05
C GLY A 37 8.92 9.19 -0.83
N THR A 38 8.98 9.11 -2.16
CA THR A 38 7.86 9.42 -3.05
C THR A 38 7.59 8.24 -3.97
N SER A 39 6.36 8.13 -4.45
CA SER A 39 5.95 7.16 -5.47
C SER A 39 5.25 7.89 -6.63
N ASP A 40 4.95 7.15 -7.69
CA ASP A 40 4.17 7.66 -8.81
C ASP A 40 2.68 7.88 -8.48
N GLY A 41 2.26 7.57 -7.25
CA GLY A 41 0.96 7.97 -6.70
C GLY A 41 0.69 9.47 -6.87
N ARG A 42 1.74 10.31 -6.84
CA ARG A 42 1.65 11.76 -7.10
C ARG A 42 1.12 12.14 -8.49
N PHE A 43 1.23 11.24 -9.46
CA PHE A 43 0.67 11.45 -10.81
C PHE A 43 -0.72 10.85 -10.96
N ILE A 44 -1.07 9.85 -10.15
CA ILE A 44 -2.37 9.18 -10.17
C ILE A 44 -3.40 9.98 -9.36
N ALA A 45 -3.03 10.48 -8.19
CA ALA A 45 -3.94 11.21 -7.30
C ALA A 45 -4.68 12.40 -7.98
N PRO A 46 -4.06 13.20 -8.87
CA PRO A 46 -4.75 14.27 -9.60
C PRO A 46 -5.91 13.81 -10.51
N THR A 47 -6.01 12.51 -10.82
CA THR A 47 -7.14 11.95 -11.58
C THR A 47 -8.43 11.87 -10.77
N GLY A 48 -8.37 12.08 -9.45
CA GLY A 48 -9.48 11.89 -8.52
C GLY A 48 -9.57 10.48 -7.92
N ALA A 49 -8.65 9.59 -8.28
CA ALA A 49 -8.55 8.27 -7.67
C ALA A 49 -8.08 8.34 -6.20
N GLN A 50 -8.59 7.43 -5.36
CA GLN A 50 -7.96 7.12 -4.07
C GLN A 50 -6.66 6.36 -4.31
N VAL A 51 -5.59 6.72 -3.60
CA VAL A 51 -4.26 6.12 -3.76
C VAL A 51 -3.71 5.69 -2.41
N VAL A 52 -3.35 4.41 -2.28
CA VAL A 52 -2.69 3.83 -1.10
C VAL A 52 -1.49 3.02 -1.58
N GLU A 53 -0.43 3.01 -0.79
CA GLU A 53 0.75 2.17 -1.01
C GLU A 53 0.80 1.05 0.03
N LEU A 54 0.93 -0.19 -0.44
CA LEU A 54 1.05 -1.38 0.40
C LEU A 54 2.08 -2.32 -0.24
N GLY A 55 3.07 -2.73 0.52
CA GLY A 55 4.16 -3.57 0.03
C GLY A 55 4.95 -4.26 1.15
N PRO A 56 6.00 -5.02 0.80
CA PRO A 56 6.85 -5.71 1.77
C PRO A 56 7.74 -4.73 2.54
N VAL A 57 8.52 -5.27 3.49
CA VAL A 57 9.47 -4.50 4.29
C VAL A 57 10.50 -3.82 3.39
N ASN A 58 10.65 -2.50 3.53
CA ASN A 58 11.54 -1.69 2.69
C ASN A 58 12.97 -1.55 3.25
N ALA A 59 13.35 -2.27 4.30
CA ALA A 59 14.60 -2.05 5.05
C ALA A 59 15.88 -2.20 4.21
N THR A 60 15.82 -2.99 3.13
CA THR A 60 16.97 -3.30 2.27
C THR A 60 16.90 -2.68 0.88
N ILE A 61 15.86 -1.90 0.55
CA ILE A 61 15.76 -1.29 -0.79
C ILE A 61 16.98 -0.40 -1.07
N HIS A 62 17.49 -0.45 -2.29
CA HIS A 62 18.65 0.33 -2.74
C HIS A 62 19.95 0.05 -1.96
N LYS A 63 20.10 -1.16 -1.41
CA LYS A 63 21.34 -1.62 -0.76
C LYS A 63 21.88 -2.87 -1.47
N ILE A 64 23.17 -3.16 -1.27
CA ILE A 64 23.70 -4.48 -1.63
C ILE A 64 22.96 -5.56 -0.83
N ASP A 65 22.80 -6.74 -1.42
CA ASP A 65 22.07 -7.87 -0.83
C ASP A 65 20.60 -7.55 -0.47
N GLU A 66 19.93 -6.75 -1.32
CA GLU A 66 18.50 -6.50 -1.24
C GLU A 66 17.71 -7.83 -1.23
N CYS A 67 16.83 -8.00 -0.25
CA CYS A 67 16.08 -9.23 -0.09
C CYS A 67 14.68 -9.00 0.51
N VAL A 68 13.85 -10.03 0.42
CA VAL A 68 12.52 -10.08 0.99
C VAL A 68 12.28 -11.48 1.57
N ALA A 69 11.51 -11.56 2.66
CA ALA A 69 11.10 -12.85 3.19
C ALA A 69 10.11 -13.51 2.22
N VAL A 70 10.43 -14.71 1.73
CA VAL A 70 9.60 -15.43 0.74
C VAL A 70 8.16 -15.60 1.23
N ALA A 71 7.97 -15.94 2.51
CA ALA A 71 6.64 -16.11 3.09
C ALA A 71 5.81 -14.82 3.13
N ASP A 72 6.44 -13.64 3.09
CA ASP A 72 5.69 -12.38 3.08
C ASP A 72 5.14 -12.06 1.67
N LEU A 73 5.69 -12.65 0.61
CA LEU A 73 5.15 -12.51 -0.74
C LEU A 73 3.78 -13.18 -0.88
N ASP A 74 3.63 -14.38 -0.33
CA ASP A 74 2.34 -15.10 -0.34
C ASP A 74 1.28 -14.32 0.44
N LYS A 75 1.65 -13.81 1.63
CA LYS A 75 0.75 -12.99 2.44
C LYS A 75 0.37 -11.68 1.76
N LEU A 76 1.33 -11.02 1.10
CA LEU A 76 1.07 -9.79 0.35
C LEU A 76 0.10 -10.06 -0.81
N SER A 77 0.27 -11.18 -1.51
CA SER A 77 -0.68 -11.61 -2.55
C SER A 77 -2.09 -11.80 -1.97
N SER A 78 -2.23 -12.48 -0.84
CA SER A 78 -3.53 -12.65 -0.17
C SER A 78 -4.14 -11.31 0.25
N MET A 79 -3.34 -10.35 0.73
CA MET A 79 -3.85 -9.01 1.06
C MET A 79 -4.39 -8.29 -0.17
N TYR A 80 -3.68 -8.35 -1.30
CA TYR A 80 -4.17 -7.75 -2.55
C TYR A 80 -5.48 -8.39 -3.01
N GLU A 81 -5.60 -9.72 -2.91
CA GLU A 81 -6.85 -10.43 -3.20
C GLU A 81 -7.99 -9.96 -2.29
N HIS A 82 -7.75 -9.86 -0.98
CA HIS A 82 -8.74 -9.36 -0.03
C HIS A 82 -9.18 -7.93 -0.33
N ILE A 83 -8.27 -7.03 -0.73
CA ILE A 83 -8.63 -5.66 -1.15
C ILE A 83 -9.58 -5.69 -2.35
N LEU A 84 -9.32 -6.56 -3.34
CA LEU A 84 -10.20 -6.71 -4.50
C LEU A 84 -11.58 -7.23 -4.08
N ILE A 85 -11.64 -8.19 -3.17
CA ILE A 85 -12.90 -8.75 -2.65
C ILE A 85 -13.73 -7.65 -1.95
N GLU A 86 -13.12 -6.93 -1.01
CA GLU A 86 -13.80 -5.87 -0.24
C GLU A 86 -14.37 -4.76 -1.14
N LEU A 87 -13.68 -4.44 -2.23
CA LEU A 87 -14.09 -3.36 -3.14
C LEU A 87 -15.07 -3.80 -4.22
N LEU A 88 -14.99 -5.04 -4.71
CA LEU A 88 -15.64 -5.45 -5.96
C LEU A 88 -16.64 -6.60 -5.83
N SER A 89 -16.65 -7.34 -4.73
CA SER A 89 -17.47 -8.56 -4.60
C SER A 89 -18.84 -8.34 -3.92
N ARG A 90 -19.47 -7.19 -4.16
CA ARG A 90 -20.83 -6.89 -3.71
C ARG A 90 -21.87 -7.19 -4.78
#